data_AF-A0A356KYX4-F1
#
_entry.id   AF-A0A356KYX4-F1
#
_cell.length_a   1.000
_cell.length_b   1.000
_cell.length_c   1.000
_cell.angle_alpha   90.00
_cell.angle_beta   90.00
_cell.angle_gamma   90.00
#
_symmetry.space_group_name_H-M   'P 1'
#
loop_
_entity.id
_entity.type
_entity.pdbx_description
1 polymer ?
#
loop_
_entity_poly.entity_id
_entity_poly.type
_entity_poly.pdbx_seq_one_letter_code
_entity_poly.pdbx_strand_id
1 'polypeptide(L)'
;MYSPPTPPLRPAAPPAPRPALPHSTTYSAESFDDQVAWFLDRYSGGFQAPLWEGDMRGVGAKSRLKRHRDAAVEQAQKLLSEDRLRFQLTLGNTEQIVTDLSTVLSKTTLVPIGQVKQLDRLDVQQRAALARALVEHLYPRESEGSFAGLIKALSPALSNLRGSWAFVTALRGLVFPKEHACVQPGKFALQARIMHRELPDAGKPSERDYHAYRALAREVERELRQRGLAPRDLLDVLDFMRTTLSPRARATLAGAAGRRRMRLGGDLNARGVA
;
A
#
# COMPACT_ATOMS: atom_id res chain seq x y z
N MET A 1 6.07 48.89 45.59
CA MET A 1 5.24 47.68 45.43
C MET A 1 6.19 46.50 45.24
N TYR A 2 6.37 45.68 46.28
CA TYR A 2 7.23 44.49 46.23
C TYR A 2 6.47 43.35 45.55
N SER A 3 6.96 42.87 44.40
CA SER A 3 6.44 41.64 43.79
C SER A 3 7.06 40.43 44.48
N PRO A 4 6.26 39.43 44.92
CA PRO A 4 6.81 38.22 45.50
C PRO A 4 7.51 37.36 44.43
N PRO A 5 8.53 36.57 44.81
CA PRO A 5 9.25 35.72 43.89
C PRO A 5 8.38 34.53 43.44
N THR A 6 8.40 34.27 42.13
CA THR A 6 7.73 33.12 41.50
C THR A 6 8.34 31.81 42.01
N PRO A 7 7.53 30.85 42.51
CA PRO A 7 8.03 29.56 42.96
C PRO A 7 8.57 28.73 41.79
N PRO A 8 9.60 27.89 42.00
CA PRO A 8 10.17 27.07 40.94
C PRO A 8 9.20 25.99 40.47
N LEU A 9 9.07 25.85 39.15
CA LEU A 9 8.30 24.79 38.50
C LEU A 9 8.87 23.42 38.88
N ARG A 10 8.06 22.58 39.52
CA ARG A 10 8.40 21.17 39.75
C ARG A 10 8.58 20.46 38.40
N PRO A 11 9.64 19.65 38.23
CA PRO A 11 9.80 18.82 37.04
C PRO A 11 8.66 17.80 36.96
N ALA A 12 8.04 17.70 35.78
CA ALA A 12 6.99 16.73 35.50
C ALA A 12 7.53 15.30 35.68
N ALA A 13 6.75 14.46 36.39
CA ALA A 13 7.08 13.05 36.54
C ALA A 13 7.17 12.36 35.16
N PRO A 14 8.13 11.45 34.95
CA PRO A 14 8.24 10.73 33.68
C PRO A 14 6.97 9.89 33.45
N PRO A 15 6.48 9.81 32.20
CA PRO A 15 5.31 9.01 31.88
C PRO A 15 5.57 7.54 32.21
N ALA A 16 4.60 6.90 32.84
CA ALA A 16 4.68 5.49 33.21
C ALA A 16 5.07 4.61 32.00
N PRO A 17 5.93 3.59 32.17
CA PRO A 17 6.30 2.69 31.10
C PRO A 17 5.04 1.98 30.56
N ARG A 18 4.86 2.02 29.24
CA ARG A 18 3.75 1.32 28.59
C ARG A 18 3.92 -0.19 28.83
N PRO A 19 2.86 -0.92 29.21
CA PRO A 19 2.96 -2.36 29.41
C PRO A 19 3.44 -3.02 28.12
N ALA A 20 4.48 -3.84 28.23
CA ALA A 20 5.00 -4.63 27.13
C ALA A 20 3.89 -5.54 26.60
N LEU A 21 3.58 -5.41 25.31
CA LEU A 21 2.61 -6.27 24.65
C LEU A 21 3.19 -7.70 24.59
N PRO A 22 2.44 -8.73 25.02
CA PRO A 22 2.92 -10.10 24.94
C PRO A 22 3.18 -10.51 23.49
N HIS A 23 4.31 -11.19 23.28
CA HIS A 23 4.71 -11.71 21.98
C HIS A 23 3.77 -12.84 21.51
N SER A 24 3.30 -12.69 20.27
CA SER A 24 2.90 -13.73 19.32
C SER A 24 1.89 -14.80 19.76
N THR A 25 0.62 -14.55 19.45
CA THR A 25 -0.28 -15.58 18.94
C THR A 25 -0.91 -15.04 17.66
N THR A 26 -0.85 -15.80 16.57
CA THR A 26 -1.22 -15.41 15.21
C THR A 26 -2.74 -15.29 15.05
N TYR A 27 -3.29 -14.08 15.13
CA TYR A 27 -4.73 -13.81 14.88
C TYR A 27 -4.97 -13.32 13.45
N SER A 28 -5.43 -14.19 12.54
CA SER A 28 -5.89 -13.81 11.19
C SER A 28 -7.31 -13.23 11.25
N ALA A 29 -7.67 -12.34 10.32
CA ALA A 29 -9.08 -12.22 9.98
C ALA A 29 -9.53 -13.62 9.53
N GLU A 30 -10.58 -14.17 10.13
CA GLU A 30 -10.89 -15.60 9.98
C GLU A 30 -11.42 -15.93 8.57
N SER A 31 -12.01 -14.96 7.88
CA SER A 31 -12.55 -15.11 6.52
C SER A 31 -12.51 -13.80 5.71
N PHE A 32 -12.74 -13.90 4.41
CA PHE A 32 -12.91 -12.73 3.53
C PHE A 32 -14.18 -11.93 3.89
N ASP A 33 -15.26 -12.63 4.26
CA ASP A 33 -16.53 -11.99 4.64
C ASP A 33 -16.38 -11.15 5.90
N ASP A 34 -15.56 -11.58 6.86
CA ASP A 34 -15.24 -10.78 8.03
C ASP A 34 -14.52 -9.48 7.66
N GLN A 35 -13.59 -9.52 6.70
CA GLN A 35 -12.93 -8.31 6.20
C GLN A 35 -13.95 -7.34 5.58
N VAL A 36 -14.87 -7.87 4.77
CA VAL A 36 -15.92 -7.06 4.11
C VAL A 36 -16.87 -6.48 5.14
N ALA A 37 -17.32 -7.25 6.12
CA ALA A 37 -18.21 -6.78 7.18
C ALA A 37 -17.56 -5.64 7.99
N TRP A 38 -16.29 -5.78 8.38
CA TRP A 38 -15.56 -4.72 9.06
C TRP A 38 -15.36 -3.49 8.17
N PHE A 39 -15.10 -3.70 6.88
CA PHE A 39 -14.96 -2.61 5.92
C PHE A 39 -16.27 -1.80 5.81
N LEU A 40 -17.41 -2.47 5.72
CA LEU A 40 -18.73 -1.85 5.64
C LEU A 40 -19.19 -1.20 6.95
N ASP A 41 -18.81 -1.76 8.10
CA ASP A 41 -19.03 -1.13 9.41
C ASP A 41 -18.33 0.23 9.51
N ARG A 42 -17.11 0.31 8.96
CA ARG A 42 -16.33 1.55 8.96
C ARG A 42 -16.73 2.53 7.85
N TYR A 43 -17.05 2.02 6.66
CA TYR A 43 -17.37 2.82 5.48
C TYR A 43 -18.74 2.36 4.96
N SER A 44 -19.81 2.94 5.51
CA SER A 44 -21.17 2.66 5.08
C SER A 44 -21.38 3.14 3.64
N GLY A 45 -21.52 2.20 2.70
CA GLY A 45 -21.50 2.45 1.26
C GLY A 45 -20.20 2.03 0.56
N GLY A 46 -19.27 1.41 1.28
CA GLY A 46 -18.04 0.83 0.73
C GLY A 46 -17.13 1.88 0.08
N PHE A 47 -16.70 1.60 -1.16
CA PHE A 47 -15.78 2.48 -1.90
C PHE A 47 -16.43 3.79 -2.37
N GLN A 48 -17.76 3.88 -2.32
CA GLN A 48 -18.53 5.09 -2.65
C GLN A 48 -18.89 5.90 -1.40
N ALA A 49 -18.55 5.41 -0.20
CA ALA A 49 -18.83 6.12 1.04
C ALA A 49 -18.08 7.46 1.04
N PRO A 50 -18.71 8.60 1.40
CA PRO A 50 -18.05 9.90 1.47
C PRO A 50 -16.78 9.89 2.34
N LEU A 51 -16.78 9.08 3.41
CA LEU A 51 -15.61 8.90 4.26
C LEU A 51 -14.46 8.22 3.52
N TRP A 52 -14.74 7.17 2.72
CA TRP A 52 -13.71 6.51 1.91
C TRP A 52 -13.16 7.44 0.84
N GLU A 53 -14.05 8.12 0.12
CA GLU A 53 -13.66 9.06 -0.93
C GLU A 53 -12.84 10.22 -0.38
N GLY A 54 -13.20 10.77 0.77
CA GLY A 54 -12.40 11.78 1.47
C GLY A 54 -11.04 11.25 1.93
N ASP A 55 -11.02 10.09 2.60
CA ASP A 55 -9.80 9.57 3.22
C ASP A 55 -8.78 9.01 2.21
N MET A 56 -9.24 8.30 1.19
CA MET A 56 -8.39 7.55 0.26
C MET A 56 -8.29 8.22 -1.10
N ARG A 57 -9.36 8.86 -1.59
CA ARG A 57 -9.35 9.52 -2.91
C ARG A 57 -9.05 11.01 -2.82
N GLY A 58 -9.37 11.65 -1.70
CA GLY A 58 -9.18 13.08 -1.47
C GLY A 58 -10.34 13.94 -1.96
N VAL A 59 -11.50 13.35 -2.21
CA VAL A 59 -12.70 14.07 -2.65
C VAL A 59 -13.15 15.03 -1.54
N GLY A 60 -13.37 16.29 -1.88
CA GLY A 60 -13.77 17.33 -0.93
C GLY A 60 -12.68 17.78 0.06
N ALA A 61 -11.45 17.29 -0.06
CA ALA A 61 -10.36 17.70 0.82
C ALA A 61 -9.83 19.09 0.46
N LYS A 62 -9.65 19.96 1.47
CA LYS A 62 -9.07 21.31 1.30
C LYS A 62 -7.61 21.29 0.83
N SER A 63 -6.90 20.20 1.09
CA SER A 63 -5.50 20.03 0.71
C SER A 63 -5.18 18.57 0.38
N ARG A 64 -4.21 18.38 -0.52
CA ARG A 64 -3.73 17.05 -0.90
C ARG A 64 -2.93 16.42 0.24
N LEU A 65 -3.34 15.24 0.67
CA LEU A 65 -2.53 14.37 1.53
C LEU A 65 -1.81 13.31 0.70
N LYS A 66 -0.69 12.79 1.21
CA LYS A 66 0.10 11.75 0.52
C LYS A 66 -0.65 10.44 0.30
N ARG A 67 -1.70 10.18 1.08
CA ARG A 67 -2.54 8.98 0.94
C ARG A 67 -3.58 9.12 -0.18
N HIS A 68 -3.92 10.34 -0.59
CA HIS A 68 -4.93 10.57 -1.63
C HIS A 68 -4.45 10.01 -2.97
N ARG A 69 -5.19 9.03 -3.49
CA ARG A 69 -4.84 8.29 -4.71
C ARG A 69 -5.09 9.10 -5.97
N ASP A 70 -6.19 9.83 -6.07
CA ASP A 70 -6.55 10.51 -7.32
C ASP A 70 -5.49 11.56 -7.69
N ALA A 71 -5.10 12.42 -6.73
CA ALA A 71 -4.06 13.41 -6.97
C ALA A 71 -2.65 12.79 -7.22
N ALA A 72 -2.41 11.58 -6.74
CA ALA A 72 -1.17 10.85 -7.00
C ALA A 72 -1.17 10.21 -8.40
N VAL A 73 -2.30 9.62 -8.80
CA VAL A 73 -2.52 9.05 -10.15
C VAL A 73 -2.46 10.15 -11.19
N GLU A 74 -3.19 11.25 -11.02
CA GLU A 74 -3.18 12.39 -11.93
C GLU A 74 -1.76 12.93 -12.14
N GLN A 75 -1.01 13.13 -11.04
CA GLN A 75 0.36 13.59 -11.13
C GLN A 75 1.28 12.59 -11.84
N ALA A 76 1.14 11.29 -11.56
CA ALA A 76 1.92 10.25 -12.21
C ALA A 76 1.62 10.16 -13.70
N GLN A 77 0.35 10.16 -14.09
CA GLN A 77 -0.07 10.15 -15.50
C GLN A 77 0.41 11.39 -16.23
N LYS A 78 0.45 12.56 -15.58
CA LYS A 78 1.01 13.79 -16.17
C LYS A 78 2.54 13.72 -16.34
N LEU A 79 3.27 13.43 -15.26
CA LEU A 79 4.75 13.54 -15.24
C LEU A 79 5.45 12.32 -15.83
N LEU A 80 4.80 11.16 -15.81
CA LEU A 80 5.34 9.90 -16.28
C LEU A 80 4.54 9.37 -17.48
N SER A 81 3.84 10.23 -18.23
CA SER A 81 3.19 9.87 -19.51
C SER A 81 4.22 9.41 -20.54
N GLU A 82 3.81 8.53 -21.45
CA GLU A 82 4.68 8.00 -22.50
C GLU A 82 5.32 9.11 -23.34
N ASP A 83 4.49 10.01 -23.88
CA ASP A 83 4.93 11.12 -24.73
C ASP A 83 5.98 11.98 -24.02
N ARG A 84 5.72 12.35 -22.76
CA ARG A 84 6.66 13.15 -21.97
C ARG A 84 7.96 12.41 -21.74
N LEU A 85 7.90 11.15 -21.30
CA LEU A 85 9.11 10.38 -20.99
C LEU A 85 9.95 10.13 -22.25
N ARG A 86 9.33 9.75 -23.36
CA ARG A 86 10.02 9.53 -24.63
C ARG A 86 10.61 10.83 -25.18
N PHE A 87 9.88 11.95 -25.08
CA PHE A 87 10.40 13.26 -25.46
C PHE A 87 11.64 13.65 -24.65
N GLN A 88 11.62 13.47 -23.32
CA GLN A 88 12.78 13.75 -22.48
C GLN A 88 13.97 12.83 -22.79
N LEU A 89 13.72 11.55 -23.11
CA LEU A 89 14.78 10.64 -23.56
C LEU A 89 15.42 11.08 -24.88
N THR A 90 14.62 11.53 -25.85
CA THR A 90 15.12 12.05 -27.14
C THR A 90 16.01 13.28 -26.95
N LEU A 91 15.65 14.16 -25.99
CA LEU A 91 16.47 15.32 -25.64
C LEU A 91 17.69 15.00 -24.77
N GLY A 92 17.85 13.75 -24.32
CA GLY A 92 18.92 13.38 -23.37
C GLY A 92 18.69 13.90 -21.95
N ASN A 93 17.51 14.41 -21.63
CA ASN A 93 17.15 15.00 -20.33
C ASN A 93 16.80 13.93 -19.28
N THR A 94 17.69 12.96 -19.07
CA THR A 94 17.47 11.85 -18.14
C THR A 94 17.35 12.30 -16.69
N GLU A 95 18.00 13.41 -16.31
CA GLU A 95 17.87 14.04 -15.00
C GLU A 95 16.45 14.50 -14.68
N GLN A 96 15.75 15.04 -15.68
CA GLN A 96 14.37 15.48 -15.50
C GLN A 96 13.45 14.28 -15.26
N ILE A 97 13.69 13.15 -15.92
CA ILE A 97 12.91 11.91 -15.72
C ILE A 97 13.08 11.40 -14.29
N VAL A 98 14.31 11.37 -13.76
CA VAL A 98 14.55 10.95 -12.37
C VAL A 98 13.95 11.94 -11.37
N THR A 99 14.00 13.24 -11.67
CA THR A 99 13.33 14.28 -10.87
C THR A 99 11.81 14.11 -10.86
N ASP A 100 11.20 13.84 -12.01
CA ASP A 100 9.77 13.60 -12.15
C ASP A 100 9.34 12.35 -11.37
N LEU A 101 10.13 11.27 -11.47
CA LEU A 101 9.96 10.04 -10.68
C LEU A 101 9.97 10.32 -9.16
N SER A 102 11.01 10.99 -8.66
CA SER A 102 11.13 11.36 -7.24
C SER A 102 9.98 12.26 -6.78
N THR A 103 9.56 13.19 -7.65
CA THR A 103 8.45 14.11 -7.40
C THR A 103 7.14 13.35 -7.21
N VAL A 104 6.84 12.37 -8.09
CA VAL A 104 5.65 11.52 -7.95
C VAL A 104 5.73 10.70 -6.67
N LEU A 105 6.79 9.92 -6.48
CA LEU A 105 6.87 8.96 -5.36
C LEU A 105 6.89 9.64 -3.99
N SER A 106 7.60 10.77 -3.85
CA SER A 106 7.71 11.51 -2.58
C SER A 106 6.38 12.07 -2.06
N LYS A 107 5.40 12.23 -2.95
CA LYS A 107 4.05 12.71 -2.66
C LYS A 107 3.04 11.57 -2.45
N THR A 108 3.51 10.32 -2.32
CA THR A 108 2.67 9.17 -2.00
C THR A 108 3.05 8.52 -0.68
N THR A 109 2.21 7.58 -0.22
CA THR A 109 2.51 6.63 0.86
C THR A 109 2.73 5.21 0.36
N LEU A 110 2.99 5.03 -0.94
CA LEU A 110 3.17 3.70 -1.54
C LEU A 110 4.59 3.19 -1.34
N VAL A 111 5.56 4.10 -1.43
CA VAL A 111 6.99 3.83 -1.25
C VAL A 111 7.52 4.60 -0.04
N PRO A 112 8.35 3.99 0.83
CA PRO A 112 9.02 4.71 1.90
C PRO A 112 9.86 5.88 1.38
N ILE A 113 9.68 7.08 1.97
CA ILE A 113 10.39 8.29 1.54
C ILE A 113 11.92 8.15 1.58
N GLY A 114 12.43 7.32 2.50
CA GLY A 114 13.86 7.03 2.60
C GLY A 114 14.42 6.37 1.33
N GLN A 115 13.65 5.48 0.69
CA GLN A 115 14.05 4.87 -0.59
C GLN A 115 14.02 5.87 -1.73
N VAL A 116 13.04 6.78 -1.74
CA VAL A 116 12.96 7.83 -2.77
C VAL A 116 14.17 8.77 -2.68
N LYS A 117 14.55 9.19 -1.47
CA LYS A 117 15.74 10.03 -1.25
C LYS A 117 17.06 9.35 -1.61
N GLN A 118 17.10 8.02 -1.72
CA GLN A 118 18.31 7.32 -2.17
C GLN A 118 18.58 7.55 -3.67
N LEU A 119 17.56 7.92 -4.46
CA LEU A 119 17.75 8.29 -5.87
C LEU A 119 18.66 9.51 -6.02
N ASP A 120 18.69 10.40 -5.03
CA ASP A 120 19.51 11.61 -5.08
C ASP A 120 21.02 11.28 -5.12
N ARG A 121 21.40 10.08 -4.68
CA ARG A 121 22.79 9.60 -4.62
C ARG A 121 23.30 9.00 -5.92
N LEU A 122 22.42 8.80 -6.90
CA LEU A 122 22.82 8.24 -8.19
C LEU A 122 23.67 9.26 -8.94
N ASP A 123 24.76 8.80 -9.54
CA ASP A 123 25.56 9.62 -10.46
C ASP A 123 24.85 9.80 -11.82
N VAL A 124 25.42 10.63 -12.68
CA VAL A 124 24.84 10.96 -14.00
C VAL A 124 24.62 9.72 -14.87
N GLN A 125 25.55 8.76 -14.87
CA GLN A 125 25.44 7.54 -15.67
C GLN A 125 24.35 6.61 -15.13
N GLN A 126 24.28 6.48 -13.81
CA GLN A 126 23.27 5.68 -13.12
C GLN A 126 21.87 6.28 -13.29
N ARG A 127 21.74 7.61 -13.25
CA ARG A 127 20.48 8.31 -13.51
C ARG A 127 20.02 8.14 -14.95
N ALA A 128 20.93 8.21 -15.92
CA ALA A 128 20.63 7.90 -17.31
C ALA A 128 20.15 6.45 -17.50
N ALA A 129 20.79 5.48 -16.83
CA ALA A 129 20.37 4.09 -16.85
C ALA A 129 18.99 3.90 -16.21
N LEU A 130 18.73 4.55 -15.06
CA LEU A 130 17.42 4.51 -14.40
C LEU A 130 16.32 5.12 -15.25
N ALA A 131 16.57 6.27 -15.88
CA ALA A 131 15.60 6.92 -16.75
C ALA A 131 15.18 6.00 -17.91
N ARG A 132 16.13 5.37 -18.60
CA ARG A 132 15.83 4.41 -19.68
C ARG A 132 15.06 3.20 -19.17
N ALA A 133 15.53 2.60 -18.07
CA ALA A 133 14.89 1.43 -17.48
C ALA A 133 13.47 1.73 -16.99
N LEU A 134 13.21 2.96 -16.51
CA LEU A 134 11.87 3.41 -16.13
C LEU A 134 10.93 3.47 -17.33
N VAL A 135 11.37 4.04 -18.45
CA VAL A 135 10.54 4.14 -19.67
C VAL A 135 10.20 2.75 -20.19
N GLU A 136 11.19 1.87 -20.33
CA GLU A 136 10.96 0.49 -20.79
C GLU A 136 10.11 -0.33 -19.79
N HIS A 137 10.18 0.00 -18.50
CA HIS A 137 9.33 -0.64 -17.49
C HIS A 137 7.87 -0.19 -17.57
N LEU A 138 7.61 1.10 -17.85
CA LEU A 138 6.25 1.64 -17.92
C LEU A 138 5.61 1.44 -19.29
N TYR A 139 6.40 1.58 -20.36
CA TYR A 139 5.95 1.60 -21.75
C TYR A 139 6.83 0.67 -22.60
N PRO A 140 6.76 -0.64 -22.35
CA PRO A 140 7.58 -1.60 -23.07
C PRO A 140 7.18 -1.63 -24.55
N ARG A 141 8.18 -1.71 -25.44
CA ARG A 141 7.94 -1.87 -26.88
C ARG A 141 7.53 -3.30 -27.26
N GLU A 142 7.88 -4.26 -26.42
CA GLU A 142 7.50 -5.68 -26.55
C GLU A 142 6.54 -6.07 -25.43
N SER A 143 5.95 -7.27 -25.49
CA SER A 143 4.85 -7.68 -24.62
C SER A 143 5.18 -7.74 -23.12
N GLU A 144 6.45 -7.65 -22.73
CA GLU A 144 6.89 -7.71 -21.32
C GLU A 144 7.83 -6.55 -20.97
N GLY A 145 7.42 -5.69 -20.04
CA GLY A 145 8.30 -4.65 -19.50
C GLY A 145 9.25 -5.23 -18.45
N SER A 146 10.54 -4.91 -18.55
CA SER A 146 11.58 -5.61 -17.79
C SER A 146 11.72 -5.10 -16.34
N PHE A 147 11.04 -5.75 -15.39
CA PHE A 147 11.34 -5.61 -13.95
C PHE A 147 12.85 -5.75 -13.69
N ALA A 148 13.51 -6.70 -14.37
CA ALA A 148 14.93 -6.96 -14.21
C ALA A 148 15.78 -5.73 -14.56
N GLY A 149 15.46 -5.04 -15.66
CA GLY A 149 16.12 -3.81 -16.08
C GLY A 149 15.97 -2.69 -15.05
N LEU A 150 14.74 -2.44 -14.58
CA LEU A 150 14.49 -1.41 -13.56
C LEU A 150 15.20 -1.73 -12.24
N ILE A 151 15.15 -2.99 -11.80
CA ILE A 151 15.82 -3.42 -10.55
C ILE A 151 17.34 -3.27 -10.67
N LYS A 152 17.92 -3.63 -11.83
CA LYS A 152 19.36 -3.43 -12.09
C LYS A 152 19.72 -1.95 -12.03
N ALA A 153 18.89 -1.06 -12.59
CA ALA A 153 19.14 0.37 -12.54
C ALA A 153 18.95 0.98 -11.13
N LEU A 154 18.09 0.38 -10.30
CA LEU A 154 17.86 0.80 -8.91
C LEU A 154 18.89 0.25 -7.92
N SER A 155 19.59 -0.84 -8.22
CA SER A 155 20.50 -1.50 -7.28
C SER A 155 21.63 -0.62 -6.73
N PRO A 156 22.19 0.37 -7.46
CA PRO A 156 23.17 1.29 -6.89
C PRO A 156 22.60 2.17 -5.76
N ALA A 157 21.31 2.52 -5.81
CA ALA A 157 20.65 3.32 -4.79
C ALA A 157 20.02 2.48 -3.67
N LEU A 158 19.47 1.31 -4.00
CA LEU A 158 18.66 0.50 -3.10
C LEU A 158 19.41 -0.77 -2.67
N SER A 159 20.05 -0.71 -1.50
CA SER A 159 20.80 -1.83 -0.92
C SER A 159 19.93 -3.02 -0.48
N ASN A 160 18.62 -2.82 -0.27
CA ASN A 160 17.68 -3.89 0.08
C ASN A 160 16.59 -4.07 -0.99
N LEU A 161 16.82 -5.04 -1.88
CA LEU A 161 15.89 -5.37 -2.97
C LEU A 161 14.62 -6.09 -2.51
N ARG A 162 14.55 -6.69 -1.31
CA ARG A 162 13.26 -7.19 -0.79
C ARG A 162 12.28 -6.05 -0.53
N GLY A 163 12.79 -4.88 -0.17
CA GLY A 163 12.01 -3.66 0.00
C GLY A 163 11.64 -2.96 -1.30
N SER A 164 12.10 -3.43 -2.47
CA SER A 164 11.87 -2.75 -3.76
C SER A 164 10.57 -3.15 -4.45
N TRP A 165 9.83 -4.16 -3.96
CA TRP A 165 8.52 -4.54 -4.52
C TRP A 165 7.58 -3.34 -4.68
N ALA A 166 7.38 -2.58 -3.61
CA ALA A 166 6.54 -1.40 -3.64
C ALA A 166 7.09 -0.35 -4.62
N PHE A 167 8.42 -0.19 -4.68
CA PHE A 167 9.06 0.76 -5.59
C PHE A 167 8.80 0.42 -7.07
N VAL A 168 9.09 -0.83 -7.45
CA VAL A 168 8.98 -1.33 -8.83
C VAL A 168 7.52 -1.32 -9.29
N THR A 169 6.58 -1.66 -8.40
CA THR A 169 5.18 -1.85 -8.76
C THR A 169 4.31 -0.59 -8.57
N ALA A 170 4.68 0.33 -7.67
CA ALA A 170 3.91 1.56 -7.44
C ALA A 170 3.82 2.42 -8.71
N LEU A 171 4.86 2.46 -9.53
CA LEU A 171 4.90 3.30 -10.73
C LEU A 171 3.86 2.86 -11.75
N ARG A 172 3.85 1.57 -12.10
CA ARG A 172 2.79 1.00 -12.96
C ARG A 172 1.41 1.15 -12.32
N GLY A 173 1.29 0.93 -11.01
CA GLY A 173 0.02 1.09 -10.29
C GLY A 173 -0.48 2.53 -10.19
N LEU A 174 0.37 3.54 -10.35
CA LEU A 174 -0.04 4.95 -10.40
C LEU A 174 -0.37 5.42 -11.81
N VAL A 175 0.39 4.98 -12.82
CA VAL A 175 0.16 5.33 -14.22
C VAL A 175 -1.06 4.58 -14.78
N PHE A 176 -1.18 3.29 -14.46
CA PHE A 176 -2.22 2.38 -14.94
C PHE A 176 -2.94 1.68 -13.77
N PRO A 177 -3.63 2.44 -12.90
CA PRO A 177 -4.17 1.92 -11.65
C PRO A 177 -5.23 0.82 -11.86
N LYS A 178 -5.92 0.85 -13.00
CA LYS A 178 -6.91 -0.17 -13.37
C LYS A 178 -6.28 -1.48 -13.81
N GLU A 179 -4.99 -1.50 -14.16
CA GLU A 179 -4.30 -2.65 -14.76
C GLU A 179 -3.28 -3.28 -13.83
N HIS A 180 -2.58 -2.44 -13.07
CA HIS A 180 -1.42 -2.84 -12.30
C HIS A 180 -1.62 -2.68 -10.79
N ALA A 181 -1.32 -3.75 -10.06
CA ALA A 181 -1.30 -3.74 -8.61
C ALA A 181 0.02 -3.14 -8.10
N CYS A 182 -0.06 -2.35 -7.02
CA CYS A 182 1.10 -1.98 -6.21
C CYS A 182 1.29 -3.04 -5.11
N VAL A 183 2.40 -3.77 -5.16
CA VAL A 183 2.64 -4.94 -4.31
C VAL A 183 3.30 -4.55 -3.00
N GLN A 184 2.66 -4.93 -1.90
CA GLN A 184 3.21 -4.89 -0.55
C GLN A 184 3.22 -6.32 0.00
N PRO A 185 4.34 -7.06 -0.11
CA PRO A 185 4.32 -8.52 0.06
C PRO A 185 3.70 -9.00 1.37
N GLY A 186 3.96 -8.29 2.48
CA GLY A 186 3.35 -8.63 3.78
C GLY A 186 1.82 -8.52 3.80
N LYS A 187 1.22 -7.60 3.05
CA LYS A 187 -0.24 -7.46 2.92
C LYS A 187 -0.82 -8.52 1.99
N PHE A 188 -0.15 -8.76 0.86
CA PHE A 188 -0.55 -9.79 -0.09
C PHE A 188 -0.46 -11.20 0.52
N ALA A 189 0.59 -11.51 1.28
CA ALA A 189 0.72 -12.78 1.98
C ALA A 189 -0.39 -13.00 3.02
N LEU A 190 -0.78 -11.95 3.75
CA LEU A 190 -1.92 -12.02 4.67
C LEU A 190 -3.25 -12.22 3.92
N GLN A 191 -3.45 -11.51 2.81
CA GLN A 191 -4.65 -11.65 1.98
C GLN A 191 -4.75 -13.05 1.35
N ALA A 192 -3.63 -13.57 0.82
CA ALA A 192 -3.56 -14.89 0.21
C ALA A 192 -3.98 -15.99 1.19
N ARG A 193 -3.55 -15.90 2.45
CA ARG A 193 -3.99 -16.83 3.51
C ARG A 193 -5.50 -16.82 3.72
N ILE A 194 -6.13 -15.65 3.66
CA ILE A 194 -7.58 -15.49 3.85
C ILE A 194 -8.36 -16.03 2.64
N MET A 195 -7.76 -15.96 1.45
CA MET A 195 -8.35 -16.47 0.21
C MET A 195 -7.89 -17.89 -0.13
N HIS A 196 -7.16 -18.56 0.76
CA HIS A 196 -6.59 -19.89 0.54
C HIS A 196 -5.78 -20.00 -0.77
N ARG A 197 -5.00 -18.96 -1.08
CA ARG A 197 -4.10 -18.89 -2.23
C ARG A 197 -2.65 -19.05 -1.80
N GLU A 198 -1.87 -19.69 -2.67
CA GLU A 198 -0.43 -19.70 -2.56
C GLU A 198 0.15 -18.51 -3.32
N LEU A 199 1.18 -17.89 -2.73
CA LEU A 199 1.95 -16.85 -3.38
C LEU A 199 3.43 -17.23 -3.34
N PRO A 200 4.20 -16.83 -4.36
CA PRO A 200 5.64 -16.97 -4.31
C PRO A 200 6.22 -16.18 -3.14
N ASP A 201 7.31 -16.70 -2.57
CA ASP A 201 8.03 -16.01 -1.51
C ASP A 201 8.42 -14.59 -1.92
N ALA A 202 8.40 -13.69 -0.95
CA ALA A 202 8.72 -12.28 -1.13
C ALA A 202 10.24 -12.05 -1.26
N GLY A 203 10.84 -12.62 -2.31
CA GLY A 203 12.22 -12.45 -2.71
C GLY A 203 12.46 -11.15 -3.48
N LYS A 204 13.48 -11.15 -4.35
CA LYS A 204 13.73 -10.06 -5.30
C LYS A 204 12.54 -9.97 -6.28
N PRO A 205 12.03 -8.78 -6.61
CA PRO A 205 10.93 -8.66 -7.56
C PRO A 205 11.26 -9.28 -8.92
N SER A 206 10.30 -9.96 -9.52
CA SER A 206 10.38 -10.54 -10.86
C SER A 206 9.03 -10.40 -11.56
N GLU A 207 9.03 -10.41 -12.89
CA GLU A 207 7.79 -10.32 -13.68
C GLU A 207 6.87 -11.52 -13.39
N ARG A 208 7.45 -12.72 -13.37
CA ARG A 208 6.75 -13.97 -13.06
C ARG A 208 6.03 -13.90 -11.72
N ASP A 209 6.72 -13.51 -10.66
CA ASP A 209 6.12 -13.48 -9.33
C ASP A 209 5.12 -12.31 -9.23
N TYR A 210 5.37 -11.19 -9.92
CA TYR A 210 4.44 -10.08 -10.01
C TYR A 210 3.09 -10.49 -10.60
N HIS A 211 3.07 -11.37 -11.61
CA HIS A 211 1.81 -11.88 -12.17
C HIS A 211 0.96 -12.60 -11.13
N ALA A 212 1.57 -13.39 -10.23
CA ALA A 212 0.84 -14.05 -9.14
C ALA A 212 0.25 -13.03 -8.15
N TYR A 213 1.02 -12.01 -7.75
CA TYR A 213 0.51 -10.93 -6.91
C TYR A 213 -0.63 -10.17 -7.61
N ARG A 214 -0.47 -9.81 -8.89
CA ARG A 214 -1.50 -9.10 -9.67
C ARG A 214 -2.77 -9.95 -9.81
N ALA A 215 -2.63 -11.27 -10.03
CA ALA A 215 -3.75 -12.19 -10.11
C ALA A 215 -4.55 -12.23 -8.80
N LEU A 216 -3.87 -12.27 -7.64
CA LEU A 216 -4.54 -12.17 -6.33
C LEU A 216 -5.28 -10.83 -6.17
N ALA A 217 -4.67 -9.70 -6.53
CA ALA A 217 -5.36 -8.40 -6.46
C ALA A 217 -6.63 -8.37 -7.32
N ARG A 218 -6.58 -8.96 -8.52
CA ARG A 218 -7.75 -9.11 -9.39
C ARG A 218 -8.82 -10.04 -8.82
N GLU A 219 -8.40 -11.09 -8.11
CA GLU A 219 -9.32 -11.97 -7.43
C GLU A 219 -10.05 -11.24 -6.29
N VAL A 220 -9.31 -10.50 -5.45
CA VAL A 220 -9.92 -9.63 -4.43
C VAL A 220 -10.88 -8.63 -5.06
N GLU A 221 -10.50 -7.99 -6.17
CA GLU A 221 -11.38 -7.08 -6.91
C GLU A 221 -12.69 -7.76 -7.32
N ARG A 222 -12.62 -8.97 -7.90
CA ARG A 222 -13.81 -9.73 -8.32
C ARG A 222 -14.69 -10.10 -7.13
N GLU A 223 -14.10 -10.59 -6.04
CA GLU A 223 -14.84 -10.97 -4.83
C GLU A 223 -15.56 -9.78 -4.18
N LEU A 224 -14.93 -8.59 -4.20
CA LEU A 224 -15.58 -7.35 -3.77
C LEU A 224 -16.76 -6.99 -4.67
N ARG A 225 -16.57 -7.05 -6.00
CA ARG A 225 -17.63 -6.77 -6.99
C ARG A 225 -18.81 -7.72 -6.89
N GLN A 226 -18.57 -9.01 -6.66
CA GLN A 226 -19.64 -10.00 -6.45
C GLN A 226 -20.48 -9.70 -5.20
N ARG A 227 -19.91 -9.01 -4.20
CA ARG A 227 -20.61 -8.54 -3.00
C ARG A 227 -21.23 -7.14 -3.16
N GLY A 228 -21.33 -6.65 -4.40
CA GLY A 228 -21.91 -5.34 -4.72
C GLY A 228 -20.99 -4.14 -4.41
N LEU A 229 -19.72 -4.38 -4.05
CA LEU A 229 -18.76 -3.30 -3.82
C LEU A 229 -18.01 -2.98 -5.11
N ALA A 230 -17.90 -1.69 -5.45
CA ALA A 230 -17.26 -1.26 -6.68
C ALA A 230 -15.93 -0.52 -6.40
N PRO A 231 -14.79 -1.22 -6.18
CA PRO A 231 -13.50 -0.55 -6.16
C PRO A 231 -13.26 0.13 -7.52
N ARG A 232 -12.71 1.35 -7.50
CA ARG A 232 -12.46 2.14 -8.71
C ARG A 232 -11.30 1.57 -9.54
N ASP A 233 -10.29 1.04 -8.85
CA ASP A 233 -9.06 0.51 -9.43
C ASP A 233 -8.32 -0.41 -8.44
N LEU A 234 -7.12 -0.90 -8.79
CA LEU A 234 -6.33 -1.79 -7.93
C LEU A 234 -5.62 -1.06 -6.77
N LEU A 235 -5.62 0.27 -6.74
CA LEU A 235 -5.18 1.03 -5.57
C LEU A 235 -6.23 0.99 -4.46
N ASP A 236 -7.53 1.04 -4.80
CA ASP A 236 -8.60 0.79 -3.81
C ASP A 236 -8.49 -0.61 -3.21
N VAL A 237 -8.18 -1.61 -4.05
CA VAL A 237 -7.98 -3.00 -3.59
C VAL A 237 -6.80 -3.08 -2.61
N LEU A 238 -5.69 -2.40 -2.91
CA LEU A 238 -4.57 -2.30 -1.98
C LEU A 238 -4.97 -1.60 -0.67
N ASP A 239 -5.70 -0.49 -0.75
CA ASP A 239 -6.08 0.27 0.44
C ASP A 239 -7.12 -0.47 1.29
N PHE A 240 -8.00 -1.26 0.67
CA PHE A 240 -8.89 -2.21 1.34
C PHE A 240 -8.05 -3.19 2.16
N MET A 241 -7.14 -3.93 1.52
CA MET A 241 -6.23 -4.87 2.19
C MET A 241 -5.42 -4.20 3.30
N ARG A 242 -4.91 -2.98 3.08
CA ARG A 242 -4.13 -2.26 4.10
C ARG A 242 -4.95 -1.94 5.34
N THR A 243 -6.21 -1.54 5.13
CA THR A 243 -7.11 -1.08 6.18
C THR A 243 -7.65 -2.26 6.98
N THR A 244 -8.18 -3.27 6.29
CA THR A 244 -8.78 -4.48 6.90
C THR A 244 -7.73 -5.40 7.54
N LEU A 245 -6.51 -5.44 7.00
CA LEU A 245 -5.40 -6.24 7.54
C LEU A 245 -4.47 -5.42 8.46
N SER A 246 -4.91 -4.24 8.92
CA SER A 246 -4.18 -3.48 9.95
C SER A 246 -4.23 -4.21 11.29
N PRO A 247 -3.22 -4.06 12.18
CA PRO A 247 -3.24 -4.71 13.49
C PRO A 247 -4.50 -4.37 14.30
N ARG A 248 -4.96 -3.12 14.22
CA ARG A 248 -6.19 -2.66 14.88
C ARG A 248 -7.42 -3.37 14.31
N ALA A 249 -7.59 -3.40 12.99
CA ALA A 249 -8.71 -4.09 12.37
C ALA A 249 -8.71 -5.58 12.71
N ARG A 250 -7.54 -6.23 12.66
CA ARG A 250 -7.38 -7.63 13.04
C ARG A 250 -7.73 -7.90 14.51
N ALA A 251 -7.38 -7.02 15.44
CA ALA A 251 -7.77 -7.14 16.84
C ALA A 251 -9.29 -7.07 17.03
N THR A 252 -9.95 -6.14 16.32
CA THR A 252 -11.42 -6.02 16.33
C THR A 252 -12.10 -7.25 15.73
N LEU A 253 -11.60 -7.73 14.59
CA LEU A 253 -12.09 -8.92 13.89
C LEU A 253 -11.97 -10.18 14.74
N ALA A 254 -10.82 -10.39 15.37
CA ALA A 254 -10.59 -11.52 16.28
C ALA A 254 -11.54 -11.48 17.49
N GLY A 255 -11.76 -10.30 18.07
CA GLY A 255 -12.72 -10.13 19.16
C GLY A 255 -14.17 -10.44 18.76
N ALA A 256 -14.57 -10.09 17.53
CA ALA A 256 -15.91 -10.39 17.02
C ALA A 256 -16.10 -11.88 16.70
N ALA A 257 -15.08 -12.54 16.15
CA ALA A 257 -15.10 -13.98 15.88
C ALA A 257 -15.16 -14.82 17.17
N GLY A 258 -14.35 -14.47 18.18
CA GLY A 258 -14.39 -15.13 19.50
C GLY A 258 -15.77 -15.06 20.16
N ARG A 259 -16.46 -13.91 20.07
CA ARG A 259 -17.83 -13.75 20.57
C ARG A 259 -18.85 -14.61 19.82
N ARG A 260 -18.71 -14.77 18.49
CA ARG A 260 -19.57 -15.65 17.69
C ARG A 260 -19.38 -17.13 18.02
N ARG A 261 -18.12 -17.58 18.19
CA ARG A 261 -17.81 -18.95 18.63
C ARG A 261 -18.37 -19.26 20.03
N MET A 262 -18.28 -18.30 20.96
CA MET A 262 -18.87 -18.48 22.30
C MET A 262 -20.39 -18.57 22.28
N ARG A 263 -21.08 -17.80 21.41
CA ARG A 263 -22.55 -17.88 21.28
C ARG A 263 -22.99 -19.21 20.66
N LEU A 264 -22.33 -19.65 19.60
CA LEU A 264 -22.66 -20.92 18.93
C LEU A 264 -22.27 -22.17 19.76
N GLY A 265 -21.22 -22.06 20.58
CA GLY A 265 -20.83 -23.12 21.52
C GLY A 265 -21.71 -23.19 22.79
N GLY A 266 -22.33 -22.08 23.18
CA GLY A 266 -23.30 -22.03 24.30
C GLY A 266 -24.62 -22.73 23.99
N ASP A 267 -25.07 -22.67 22.74
CA ASP A 267 -26.33 -23.30 22.30
C ASP A 267 -26.25 -24.85 22.20
N LEU A 268 -25.04 -25.41 22.09
CA LEU A 268 -24.84 -26.86 22.08
C LEU A 268 -24.89 -27.50 23.48
N ASN A 269 -24.59 -26.74 24.54
CA ASN A 269 -24.72 -27.22 25.92
C ASN A 269 -26.15 -27.09 26.47
N ALA A 270 -27.01 -26.29 25.83
CA ALA A 270 -28.41 -26.11 26.25
C ALA A 270 -29.36 -27.20 25.70
N ARG A 271 -28.89 -28.07 24.80
CA ARG A 271 -29.69 -29.17 24.20
C ARG A 271 -29.28 -30.58 24.65
N GLY A 272 -28.36 -30.69 25.62
CA GLY A 272 -27.83 -31.95 26.14
C GLY A 272 -28.21 -32.28 27.58
N VAL A 273 -29.21 -31.59 28.14
CA VAL A 273 -29.78 -31.92 29.46
C VAL A 273 -31.30 -32.03 29.30
N ALA A 274 -31.74 -33.17 28.78
CA ALA A 274 -33.07 -33.72 28.96
C ALA A 274 -32.94 -35.24 28.96
#